data_AF-A0A656Z9Y8-F1
#
_entry.id   AF-A0A656Z9Y8-F1
#
_cell.length_a   1.000
_cell.length_b   1.000
_cell.length_c   1.000
_cell.angle_alpha   90.00
_cell.angle_beta   90.00
_cell.angle_gamma   90.00
#
_symmetry.space_group_name_H-M   'P 1'
#
loop_
_entity.id
_entity.type
_entity.pdbx_description
1 polymer ?
#
loop_
_entity_poly.entity_id
_entity_poly.type
_entity_poly.pdbx_seq_one_letter_code
_entity_poly.pdbx_strand_id
1 'polypeptide(L)'
;MTASTVIAKRDTLNLRIKPQVRDLIDRAAKVRGKNRTDFILDAARQAAEEALLDQALIQVSPEAYAEFLARLDRPAAANVRLQKTLQTPAPWDQA
;
A
#
# COMPACT_ATOMS: atom_id res chain seq x y z
N MET A 1 7.34 -6.91 -31.30
CA MET A 1 7.20 -7.14 -29.84
C MET A 1 5.71 -7.15 -29.53
N THR A 2 5.09 -8.34 -29.53
CA THR A 2 3.66 -8.50 -29.25
C THR A 2 3.47 -8.63 -27.75
N ALA A 3 2.89 -7.63 -27.11
CA ALA A 3 2.53 -7.69 -25.70
C ALA A 3 1.40 -8.72 -25.51
N SER A 4 1.72 -9.84 -24.87
CA SER A 4 0.74 -10.82 -24.41
C SER A 4 -0.19 -10.13 -23.41
N THR A 5 -1.40 -9.79 -23.85
CA THR A 5 -2.47 -9.35 -22.96
C THR A 5 -2.93 -10.60 -22.20
N VAL A 6 -2.40 -10.80 -21.00
CA VAL A 6 -2.92 -11.79 -20.07
C VAL A 6 -4.33 -11.32 -19.70
N ILE A 7 -5.36 -12.01 -20.21
CA ILE A 7 -6.73 -11.77 -19.77
C ILE A 7 -6.77 -12.14 -18.29
N ALA A 8 -6.74 -11.12 -17.43
CA ALA A 8 -6.84 -11.31 -15.98
C ALA A 8 -8.12 -12.09 -15.68
N LYS A 9 -7.99 -13.27 -15.07
CA LYS A 9 -9.14 -14.03 -14.59
C LYS A 9 -9.90 -13.15 -13.60
N ARG A 10 -11.21 -13.02 -13.82
CA ARG A 10 -12.10 -12.31 -12.92
C ARG A 10 -12.49 -13.27 -11.80
N ASP A 11 -12.14 -12.93 -10.57
CA ASP A 11 -12.58 -13.67 -9.40
C ASP A 11 -13.91 -13.10 -8.87
N THR A 12 -14.72 -13.97 -8.28
CA THR A 12 -16.02 -13.57 -7.73
C THR A 12 -15.90 -13.19 -6.26
N LEU A 13 -16.46 -12.03 -5.90
CA LEU A 13 -16.53 -11.57 -4.51
C LEU A 13 -17.93 -11.84 -3.95
N ASN A 14 -18.04 -12.83 -3.05
CA ASN A 14 -19.29 -13.17 -2.38
C ASN A 14 -19.35 -12.51 -0.99
N LEU A 15 -20.28 -11.56 -0.80
CA LEU A 15 -20.44 -10.85 0.46
C LEU A 15 -21.84 -11.07 1.06
N ARG A 16 -21.90 -11.29 2.37
CA ARG A 16 -23.16 -11.30 3.14
C ARG A 16 -23.30 -9.98 3.89
N ILE A 17 -24.39 -9.26 3.65
CA ILE A 17 -24.67 -7.97 4.28
C ILE A 17 -26.11 -7.93 4.77
N LYS A 18 -26.35 -7.12 5.81
CA LYS A 18 -27.71 -6.85 6.30
C LYS A 18 -28.48 -6.00 5.29
N PRO A 19 -29.82 -6.14 5.20
CA PRO A 19 -30.64 -5.36 4.26
C PRO A 19 -30.44 -3.84 4.39
N GLN A 20 -30.31 -3.32 5.61
CA GLN A 20 -30.14 -1.89 5.86
C GLN A 20 -28.84 -1.34 5.25
N VAL A 21 -27.77 -2.13 5.28
CA VAL A 21 -26.48 -1.77 4.68
C VAL A 21 -26.58 -1.81 3.16
N ARG A 22 -27.28 -2.82 2.62
CA ARG A 22 -27.56 -2.90 1.18
C ARG A 22 -28.31 -1.66 0.68
N ASP A 23 -29.37 -1.27 1.37
CA ASP A 23 -30.18 -0.10 0.97
C ASP A 23 -29.41 1.21 1.06
N LEU A 24 -28.49 1.32 2.03
CA LEU A 24 -27.58 2.47 2.12
C LEU A 24 -26.62 2.52 0.92
N ILE A 25 -26.00 1.39 0.57
CA ILE A 25 -25.09 1.29 -0.58
C ILE A 25 -25.81 1.58 -1.88
N ASP A 26 -27.00 1.00 -2.09
CA ASP A 26 -27.79 1.20 -3.31
C ASP A 26 -28.14 2.69 -3.50
N ARG A 27 -28.48 3.40 -2.42
CA ARG A 27 -28.70 4.86 -2.45
C ARG A 27 -27.43 5.62 -2.80
N ALA A 28 -26.30 5.31 -2.17
CA ALA A 28 -25.02 5.97 -2.44
C ALA A 28 -24.55 5.76 -3.89
N ALA A 29 -24.69 4.53 -4.40
CA ALA A 29 -24.39 4.19 -5.79
C ALA A 29 -25.26 5.01 -6.75
N LYS A 30 -26.57 5.13 -6.48
CA LYS A 30 -27.50 5.94 -7.27
C LYS A 30 -27.12 7.42 -7.30
N VAL A 31 -26.74 8.02 -6.16
CA VAL A 31 -26.26 9.41 -6.10
C VAL A 31 -25.01 9.61 -6.95
N ARG A 32 -24.14 8.61 -7.02
CA ARG A 32 -22.91 8.63 -7.83
C ARG A 32 -23.12 8.21 -9.29
N GLY A 33 -24.34 7.85 -9.69
CA GLY A 33 -24.64 7.36 -11.04
C GLY A 33 -23.98 6.02 -11.39
N LYS A 34 -23.63 5.21 -10.39
CA LYS A 34 -22.96 3.91 -10.55
C LYS A 34 -23.90 2.77 -10.20
N ASN A 35 -23.64 1.58 -10.73
CA ASN A 35 -24.28 0.37 -10.23
C ASN A 35 -23.69 -0.01 -8.86
N ARG A 36 -24.41 -0.86 -8.11
CA ARG A 36 -23.96 -1.29 -6.77
C ARG A 36 -22.57 -1.93 -6.79
N THR A 37 -22.32 -2.82 -7.74
CA THR A 37 -21.06 -3.58 -7.82
C THR A 37 -19.88 -2.64 -8.05
N ASP A 38 -19.98 -1.72 -9.01
CA ASP A 38 -18.95 -0.74 -9.33
C ASP A 38 -18.69 0.18 -8.13
N PHE A 39 -19.75 0.63 -7.45
CA PHE A 39 -19.62 1.43 -6.25
C PHE A 39 -18.88 0.69 -5.13
N ILE A 40 -19.22 -0.57 -4.87
CA ILE A 40 -18.55 -1.39 -3.85
C ILE A 40 -17.09 -1.63 -4.23
N LEU A 41 -16.81 -1.96 -5.49
CA LEU A 41 -15.44 -2.23 -5.95
C LEU A 41 -14.56 -0.99 -5.86
N ASP A 42 -15.06 0.17 -6.26
CA ASP A 42 -14.31 1.42 -6.18
C ASP A 42 -14.03 1.83 -4.73
N ALA A 43 -15.03 1.72 -3.86
CA ALA A 43 -14.87 2.02 -2.43
C ALA A 43 -13.87 1.04 -1.77
N ALA A 44 -13.96 -0.26 -2.08
CA ALA A 44 -13.03 -1.25 -1.56
C ALA A 44 -11.59 -1.03 -2.05
N ARG A 45 -11.41 -0.67 -3.34
CA ARG A 45 -10.11 -0.33 -3.91
C ARG A 45 -9.50 0.88 -3.20
N GLN A 46 -10.25 1.97 -3.09
CA GLN A 46 -9.78 3.19 -2.43
C GLN A 46 -9.37 2.91 -0.98
N ALA A 47 -10.18 2.18 -0.23
CA ALA A 47 -9.86 1.82 1.16
C ALA A 47 -8.61 0.92 1.25
N ALA A 48 -8.41 0.01 0.30
CA ALA A 48 -7.22 -0.84 0.25
C ALA A 48 -5.96 -0.02 -0.09
N GLU A 49 -6.05 0.88 -1.06
CA GLU A 49 -4.95 1.79 -1.42
C GLU A 49 -4.56 2.69 -0.26
N GLU A 50 -5.54 3.29 0.43
CA GLU A 50 -5.31 4.11 1.63
C GLU A 50 -4.62 3.29 2.73
N ALA A 51 -5.11 2.09 3.03
CA ALA A 51 -4.51 1.23 4.05
C ALA A 51 -3.06 0.80 3.72
N LEU A 52 -2.72 0.64 2.43
CA LEU A 52 -1.36 0.34 2.00
C LEU A 52 -0.47 1.59 2.04
N LEU A 53 -1.01 2.75 1.65
CA LEU A 53 -0.28 4.03 1.68
C LEU A 53 0.03 4.48 3.11
N ASP A 54 -0.88 4.24 4.06
CA ASP A 54 -0.66 4.51 5.48
C ASP A 54 0.56 3.76 6.06
N GLN A 55 0.96 2.63 5.46
CA GLN A 55 2.20 1.93 5.83
C GLN A 55 3.46 2.51 5.17
N ALA A 56 3.32 3.18 4.03
CA ALA A 56 4.45 3.68 3.25
C ALA A 56 4.79 5.15 3.55
N LEU A 57 3.83 5.93 4.08
CA LEU A 57 4.01 7.35 4.35
C LEU A 57 4.48 7.59 5.78
N ILE A 58 5.76 7.94 5.93
CA ILE A 58 6.29 8.41 7.21
C ILE A 58 6.05 9.91 7.31
N GLN A 59 5.01 10.30 8.05
CA GLN A 59 4.77 11.71 8.37
C GLN A 59 5.71 12.15 9.51
N VAL A 60 6.45 13.24 9.29
CA VAL A 60 7.36 13.83 10.28
C VAL A 60 7.14 15.34 10.36
N SER A 61 7.57 15.95 11.47
CA SER A 61 7.55 17.41 11.57
C SER A 61 8.56 18.03 10.59
N PRO A 62 8.39 19.32 10.21
CA PRO A 62 9.33 20.02 9.35
C PRO A 62 10.77 19.99 9.88
N GLU A 63 10.96 20.03 11.20
CA GLU A 63 12.26 19.99 11.86
C GLU A 63 12.93 18.62 11.68
N ALA A 64 12.18 17.53 11.92
CA ALA A 64 12.66 16.17 11.73
C ALA A 64 12.97 15.87 10.25
N TYR A 65 12.18 16.45 9.33
CA TYR A 65 12.46 16.36 7.89
C TYR A 65 13.77 17.07 7.51
N ALA A 66 14.00 18.29 8.01
CA ALA A 66 15.23 19.03 7.76
C ALA A 66 16.46 18.31 8.35
N GLU A 67 16.35 17.74 9.54
CA GLU A 67 17.41 16.95 10.14
C GLU A 67 17.70 15.68 9.33
N PHE A 68 16.65 15.00 8.84
CA PHE A 68 16.79 13.83 7.99
C PHE A 68 17.52 14.14 6.68
N LEU A 69 17.15 15.23 5.99
CA LEU A 69 17.86 15.70 4.79
C LEU A 69 19.33 16.03 5.08
N ALA A 70 19.61 16.76 6.16
CA ALA A 70 20.98 17.08 6.55
C ALA A 70 21.82 15.83 6.85
N ARG A 71 21.21 14.72 7.28
CA ARG A 71 21.89 13.43 7.47
C ARG A 71 22.08 12.68 6.14
N LEU A 72 21.14 12.75 5.20
CA LEU A 72 21.25 12.15 3.88
C LEU A 72 22.34 12.81 3.01
N ASP A 73 22.46 14.13 3.08
CA ASP A 73 23.45 14.89 2.30
C ASP A 73 24.88 14.76 2.84
N ARG A 74 25.04 14.22 4.06
CA ARG A 74 26.37 13.98 4.63
C ARG A 74 27.05 12.80 3.93
N PRO A 75 28.34 12.92 3.60
CA PRO A 75 29.09 11.79 3.07
C PRO A 75 29.07 10.63 4.06
N ALA A 76 28.96 9.40 3.54
CA ALA A 76 28.91 8.20 4.36
C ALA A 76 30.20 8.10 5.22
N ALA A 77 30.03 8.18 6.53
CA ALA A 77 31.11 7.97 7.47
C ALA A 77 31.33 6.46 7.71
N ALA A 78 32.59 6.04 7.77
CA ALA A 78 32.92 4.65 8.06
C ALA A 78 32.43 4.28 9.46
N ASN A 79 31.51 3.31 9.53
CA ASN A 79 31.02 2.75 10.79
C ASN A 79 31.54 1.31 10.92
N VAL A 80 32.55 1.13 11.77
CA VAL A 80 33.23 -0.16 11.99
C VAL A 80 32.23 -1.26 12.40
N ARG A 81 31.20 -0.93 13.18
CA ARG A 81 30.16 -1.89 13.57
C ARG A 81 29.29 -2.28 12.38
N LEU A 82 28.88 -1.32 11.55
CA LEU A 82 28.11 -1.58 10.33
C LEU A 82 28.92 -2.42 9.34
N GLN A 83 30.20 -2.12 9.14
CA GLN A 83 31.10 -2.90 8.29
C GLN A 83 31.21 -4.35 8.77
N LYS A 84 31.39 -4.56 10.08
CA LYS A 84 31.39 -5.90 10.68
C LYS A 84 30.05 -6.62 10.44
N THR A 85 28.92 -5.93 10.60
CA THR A 85 27.59 -6.52 10.33
C THR A 85 27.43 -6.91 8.86
N LEU A 86 27.82 -6.06 7.91
CA LEU A 86 27.73 -6.35 6.48
C LEU A 86 28.63 -7.52 6.04
N GLN A 87 29.72 -7.78 6.77
CA GLN A 87 30.63 -8.90 6.53
C GLN A 87 30.25 -10.16 7.32
N THR A 88 29.26 -10.07 8.22
CA THR A 88 28.81 -11.23 8.98
C THR A 88 27.87 -12.05 8.09
N PRO A 89 28.13 -13.35 7.88
CA PRO A 89 27.25 -14.20 7.09
C PRO A 89 25.84 -14.20 7.70
N ALA A 90 24.82 -14.14 6.85
CA ALA A 90 23.45 -14.07 7.34
C ALA A 90 23.10 -15.40 8.03
N PRO A 91 22.32 -15.36 9.13
CA PRO A 91 22.01 -16.56 9.90
C PRO A 91 21.21 -17.63 9.13
N TRP A 92 20.64 -17.28 7.98
CA TRP A 92 19.94 -18.20 7.07
C TRP A 92 20.80 -18.69 5.89
N ASP A 93 22.06 -18.24 5.78
CA ASP A 93 23.01 -18.67 4.74
C ASP A 93 23.78 -19.95 5.13
N GLN A 94 23.26 -20.79 6.02
CA GLN A 94 24.02 -21.96 6.50
C GLN A 94 24.27 -23.03 5.42
N ALA A 95 25.58 -23.17 5.16
CA ALA A 95 26.38 -24.32 4.70
C ALA A 95 26.40 -24.66 3.20
#